data_AF-A0A819WVV9-F1
#
_entry.id   AF-A0A819WVV9-F1
#
_cell.length_a   1.000
_cell.length_b   1.000
_cell.length_c   1.000
_cell.angle_alpha   90.00
_cell.angle_beta   90.00
_cell.angle_gamma   90.00
#
_symmetry.space_group_name_H-M   'P 1'
#
loop_
_entity.id
_entity.type
_entity.pdbx_description
1 polymer ?
#
loop_
_entity_poly.entity_id
_entity_poly.type
_entity_poly.pdbx_seq_one_letter_code
_entity_poly.pdbx_strand_id
1 'polypeptide(L)'
;MTCNKSVNIFLLGLASSMKTDIRTSNIDQGQIITFAYAFSVTLMVLFALGSNILSIDTFCRIQLRSTTVGLYLLVYSCCSLFGILMLECRLFQLLDSLTYISFFIICNVVSGLASIFTRICLWMNGIIALQRSLYSFEHNPFINRIRSQATASKHIIIVIICIFLMHAHELICRVTLPDPVAEGKFVCQIKYSAELLTLNKVFSFLHLFVPFSLNIVSNCLIMKSISRRRATLHQTTYWSQWVRQFRHHGHLFLAPTLAMVEARFS
;
A
#
# COMPACT_ATOMS: atom_id res chain seq x y z
N MET A 1 -13.84 -24.87 21.29
CA MET A 1 -12.79 -23.83 21.33
C MET A 1 -13.23 -22.72 20.39
N THR A 2 -13.79 -21.66 20.95
CA THR A 2 -14.48 -20.58 20.23
C THR A 2 -13.48 -19.66 19.54
N CYS A 3 -13.38 -19.75 18.21
CA CYS A 3 -12.62 -18.81 17.40
C CYS A 3 -13.54 -17.64 17.01
N ASN A 4 -13.39 -16.54 17.74
CA ASN A 4 -14.08 -15.28 17.50
C ASN A 4 -13.52 -14.66 16.21
N LYS A 5 -14.24 -14.78 15.08
CA LYS A 5 -13.88 -14.14 13.81
C LYS A 5 -14.42 -12.71 13.81
N SER A 6 -13.62 -11.76 14.29
CA SER A 6 -13.85 -10.34 14.02
C SER A 6 -13.47 -10.05 12.57
N VAL A 7 -14.48 -9.71 11.76
CA VAL A 7 -14.33 -9.27 10.37
C VAL A 7 -13.76 -7.85 10.37
N ASN A 8 -12.56 -7.65 9.85
CA ASN A 8 -11.96 -6.33 9.61
C ASN A 8 -11.77 -6.13 8.10
N ILE A 9 -12.32 -5.03 7.58
CA ILE A 9 -12.74 -4.89 6.18
C ILE A 9 -11.82 -3.99 5.34
N PHE A 10 -10.86 -3.24 5.89
CA PHE A 10 -10.26 -2.16 5.08
C PHE A 10 -8.75 -2.12 4.87
N LEU A 11 -7.89 -2.84 5.60
CA LEU A 11 -6.44 -2.69 5.36
C LEU A 11 -5.53 -3.91 5.42
N LEU A 12 -6.11 -5.10 5.55
CA LEU A 12 -5.38 -6.36 5.42
C LEU A 12 -5.96 -7.17 4.27
N GLY A 13 -5.73 -6.65 3.05
CA GLY A 13 -5.73 -7.36 1.78
C GLY A 13 -6.98 -8.18 1.46
N LEU A 14 -7.62 -7.87 0.34
CA LEU A 14 -8.49 -8.78 -0.42
C LEU A 14 -8.01 -10.26 -0.35
N ALA A 15 -6.69 -10.50 -0.38
CA ALA A 15 -6.06 -11.81 -0.23
C ALA A 15 -6.18 -12.51 1.16
N SER A 16 -6.30 -11.78 2.28
CA SER A 16 -6.43 -12.34 3.63
C SER A 16 -7.88 -12.70 3.95
N SER A 17 -8.84 -11.82 3.63
CA SER A 17 -10.28 -12.12 3.73
C SER A 17 -10.66 -13.32 2.85
N MET A 18 -10.05 -13.45 1.67
CA MET A 18 -10.26 -14.55 0.73
C MET A 18 -9.92 -15.94 1.27
N LYS A 19 -8.86 -16.09 2.08
CA LYS A 19 -8.38 -17.41 2.52
C LYS A 19 -9.29 -18.04 3.59
N THR A 20 -9.97 -17.20 4.37
CA THR A 20 -10.74 -17.62 5.55
C THR A 20 -12.21 -17.84 5.27
N ASP A 21 -12.77 -17.19 4.24
CA ASP A 21 -14.20 -17.23 3.92
C ASP A 21 -14.55 -18.25 2.81
N ILE A 22 -13.71 -18.39 1.77
CA ILE A 22 -13.93 -19.38 0.70
C ILE A 22 -13.85 -20.82 1.24
N ARG A 23 -13.05 -21.06 2.28
CA ARG A 23 -12.86 -22.40 2.87
C ARG A 23 -14.03 -22.84 3.75
N THR A 24 -14.92 -21.92 4.16
CA THR A 24 -16.00 -22.20 5.12
C THR A 24 -17.41 -22.12 4.54
N SER A 25 -17.57 -21.81 3.24
CA SER A 25 -18.89 -21.71 2.61
C SER A 25 -19.31 -23.02 1.91
N ASN A 26 -20.61 -23.27 1.85
CA ASN A 26 -21.19 -24.32 1.00
C ASN A 26 -20.79 -24.08 -0.47
N ILE A 27 -20.68 -25.17 -1.25
CA ILE A 27 -20.13 -25.19 -2.63
C ILE A 27 -20.79 -24.11 -3.53
N ASP A 28 -22.11 -23.91 -3.42
CA ASP A 28 -22.85 -22.91 -4.20
C ASP A 28 -22.60 -21.46 -3.75
N GLN A 29 -22.45 -21.23 -2.43
CA GLN A 29 -22.10 -19.91 -1.89
C GLN A 29 -20.65 -19.51 -2.23
N GLY A 30 -19.73 -20.48 -2.25
CA GLY A 30 -18.32 -20.25 -2.61
C GLY A 30 -18.15 -19.77 -4.06
N GLN A 31 -18.95 -20.30 -4.99
CA GLN A 31 -18.91 -19.88 -6.39
C GLN A 31 -19.41 -18.44 -6.58
N ILE A 32 -20.53 -18.08 -5.96
CA ILE A 32 -21.09 -16.72 -6.02
C ILE A 32 -20.10 -15.70 -5.43
N ILE A 33 -19.49 -16.01 -4.29
CA ILE A 33 -18.49 -15.14 -3.64
C ILE A 33 -17.26 -14.96 -4.54
N THR A 34 -16.78 -16.05 -5.14
CA THR A 34 -15.62 -16.02 -6.05
C THR A 34 -15.91 -15.18 -7.30
N PHE A 35 -17.11 -15.32 -7.87
CA PHE A 35 -17.54 -14.54 -9.03
C PHE A 35 -17.65 -13.04 -8.73
N ALA A 36 -18.35 -12.68 -7.65
CA ALA A 36 -18.52 -11.28 -7.24
C ALA A 36 -17.16 -10.61 -6.96
N TYR A 37 -16.25 -11.33 -6.29
CA TYR A 37 -14.88 -10.89 -6.06
C TYR A 37 -14.12 -10.68 -7.37
N ALA A 38 -14.09 -11.68 -8.24
CA ALA A 38 -13.40 -11.63 -9.52
C ALA A 38 -13.86 -10.43 -10.35
N PHE A 39 -15.18 -10.26 -10.46
CA PHE A 39 -15.80 -9.15 -11.16
C PHE A 39 -15.36 -7.79 -10.60
N SER A 40 -15.39 -7.63 -9.27
CA SER A 40 -14.98 -6.38 -8.62
C SER A 40 -13.50 -6.04 -8.86
N VAL A 41 -12.61 -7.03 -8.79
CA VAL A 41 -11.18 -6.86 -9.00
C VAL A 41 -10.89 -6.53 -10.46
N THR A 42 -11.54 -7.21 -11.41
CA THR A 42 -11.40 -6.92 -12.84
C THR A 42 -11.85 -5.49 -13.17
N LEU A 43 -12.97 -5.01 -12.62
CA LEU A 43 -13.39 -3.61 -12.80
C LEU A 43 -12.36 -2.62 -12.24
N MET A 44 -11.84 -2.88 -11.04
CA MET A 44 -10.80 -2.06 -10.43
C MET A 44 -9.53 -2.02 -11.29
N VAL A 45 -9.13 -3.17 -11.85
CA VAL A 45 -7.99 -3.29 -12.77
C VAL A 45 -8.19 -2.41 -14.00
N LEU A 46 -9.33 -2.53 -14.69
CA LEU A 46 -9.60 -1.75 -15.91
C LEU A 46 -9.50 -0.24 -15.67
N PHE A 47 -10.12 0.25 -14.60
CA PHE A 47 -10.03 1.66 -14.22
C PHE A 47 -8.60 2.07 -13.89
N ALA A 48 -7.91 1.25 -13.11
CA ALA A 48 -6.57 1.56 -12.65
C ALA A 48 -5.53 1.50 -13.79
N LEU A 49 -5.67 0.60 -14.77
CA LEU A 49 -4.83 0.55 -15.97
C LEU A 49 -4.90 1.89 -16.72
N GLY A 50 -6.10 2.37 -17.01
CA GLY A 50 -6.31 3.66 -17.68
C GLY A 50 -5.68 4.81 -16.89
N SER A 51 -5.95 4.90 -15.58
CA SER A 51 -5.40 5.97 -14.74
C SER A 51 -3.87 5.94 -14.64
N ASN A 52 -3.26 4.75 -14.56
CA ASN A 52 -1.81 4.62 -14.42
C ASN A 52 -1.10 4.89 -15.74
N ILE A 53 -1.64 4.45 -16.87
CA ILE A 53 -1.08 4.75 -18.20
C ILE A 53 -1.07 6.27 -18.45
N LEU A 54 -2.19 6.95 -18.21
CA LEU A 54 -2.28 8.42 -18.35
C LEU A 54 -1.33 9.14 -17.39
N SER A 55 -1.20 8.63 -16.16
CA SER A 55 -0.25 9.19 -15.18
C SER A 55 1.20 9.00 -15.62
N ILE A 56 1.57 7.84 -16.16
CA ILE A 56 2.91 7.58 -16.70
C ILE A 56 3.21 8.52 -17.85
N ASP A 57 2.30 8.68 -18.82
CA ASP A 57 2.47 9.65 -19.92
C ASP A 57 2.74 11.06 -19.37
N THR A 58 1.92 11.47 -18.41
CA THR A 58 2.02 12.79 -17.77
C THR A 58 3.37 12.99 -17.08
N PHE A 59 3.79 12.08 -16.20
CA PHE A 59 5.00 12.24 -15.39
C PHE A 59 6.30 11.88 -16.12
N CYS A 60 6.22 11.22 -17.28
CA CYS A 60 7.37 11.05 -18.18
C CYS A 60 7.83 12.37 -18.82
N ARG A 61 6.95 13.38 -18.91
CA ARG A 61 7.29 14.71 -19.46
C ARG A 61 8.40 15.36 -18.63
N ILE A 62 9.41 15.89 -19.32
CA ILE A 62 10.65 16.37 -18.68
C ILE A 62 10.42 17.47 -17.62
N GLN A 63 9.41 18.32 -17.85
CA GLN A 63 9.02 19.40 -16.92
C GLN A 63 8.50 18.88 -15.58
N LEU A 64 7.76 17.78 -15.59
CA LEU A 64 7.19 17.20 -14.37
C LEU A 64 8.19 16.25 -13.70
N ARG A 65 8.93 15.48 -14.48
CA ARG A 65 9.97 14.55 -13.99
C ARG A 65 11.14 15.24 -13.30
N SER A 66 11.44 16.50 -13.65
CA SER A 66 12.49 17.28 -12.99
C SER A 66 12.13 17.64 -11.54
N THR A 67 10.84 17.60 -11.18
CA THR A 67 10.39 17.82 -9.80
C THR A 67 10.52 16.53 -8.97
N THR A 68 10.91 16.68 -7.71
CA THR A 68 11.02 15.56 -6.76
C THR A 68 9.70 14.79 -6.62
N VAL A 69 8.56 15.49 -6.50
CA VAL A 69 7.24 14.86 -6.42
C VAL A 69 6.85 14.16 -7.72
N GLY A 70 7.16 14.75 -8.88
CA GLY A 70 6.89 14.12 -10.18
C GLY A 70 7.67 12.82 -10.37
N LEU A 71 8.92 12.76 -9.92
CA LEU A 71 9.72 11.52 -9.94
C LEU A 71 9.12 10.43 -9.05
N TYR A 72 8.71 10.76 -7.82
CA TYR A 72 8.03 9.80 -6.94
C TYR A 72 6.71 9.30 -7.53
N LEU A 73 5.93 10.18 -8.17
CA LEU A 73 4.67 9.82 -8.82
C LEU A 73 4.88 8.90 -10.02
N LEU A 74 5.93 9.13 -10.83
CA LEU A 74 6.27 8.23 -11.93
C LEU A 74 6.57 6.81 -11.43
N VAL A 75 7.42 6.70 -10.40
CA VAL A 75 7.75 5.40 -9.80
C VAL A 75 6.51 4.74 -9.19
N TYR A 76 5.68 5.51 -8.48
CA TYR A 76 4.40 5.04 -7.95
C TYR A 76 3.51 4.47 -9.06
N SER A 77 3.31 5.19 -10.16
CA SER A 77 2.45 4.74 -11.26
C SER A 77 3.00 3.50 -11.97
N CYS A 78 4.32 3.42 -12.18
CA CYS A 78 4.94 2.21 -12.72
C CYS A 78 4.76 1.01 -11.79
N CYS A 79 5.06 1.15 -10.49
CA CYS A 79 4.88 0.08 -9.51
C CYS A 79 3.41 -0.33 -9.37
N SER A 80 2.48 0.64 -9.37
CA SER A 80 1.06 0.37 -9.31
C SER A 80 0.57 -0.42 -10.52
N LEU A 81 1.06 -0.09 -11.73
CA LEU A 81 0.70 -0.82 -12.94
C LEU A 81 1.14 -2.28 -12.85
N PHE A 82 2.41 -2.54 -12.51
CA PHE A 82 2.91 -3.91 -12.34
C PHE A 82 2.20 -4.66 -11.21
N GLY A 83 1.94 -4.02 -10.08
CA GLY A 83 1.24 -4.64 -8.96
C GLY A 83 -0.18 -5.09 -9.33
N ILE A 84 -0.90 -4.29 -10.11
CA ILE A 84 -2.28 -4.58 -10.53
C ILE A 84 -2.33 -5.72 -11.56
N LEU A 85 -1.41 -5.72 -12.54
CA LEU A 85 -1.28 -6.83 -13.49
C LEU A 85 -0.96 -8.16 -12.78
N MET A 86 -0.07 -8.13 -11.78
CA MET A 86 0.26 -9.32 -10.98
C MET A 86 -0.93 -9.79 -10.13
N LEU A 87 -1.75 -8.88 -9.61
CA LEU A 87 -2.97 -9.21 -8.89
C LEU A 87 -4.00 -9.89 -9.81
N GLU A 88 -4.12 -9.41 -11.05
CA GLU A 88 -4.97 -10.01 -12.07
C GLU A 88 -4.50 -11.42 -12.45
N CYS A 89 -3.20 -11.63 -12.65
CA CYS A 89 -2.63 -12.97 -12.86
C CYS A 89 -2.97 -13.94 -11.72
N ARG A 90 -2.98 -13.47 -10.48
CA ARG A 90 -3.39 -14.27 -9.31
C ARG A 90 -4.88 -14.58 -9.30
N LEU A 91 -5.73 -13.71 -9.87
CA LEU A 91 -7.16 -13.97 -9.98
C LEU A 91 -7.47 -15.12 -10.93
N PHE A 92 -6.75 -15.21 -12.05
CA PHE A 92 -6.89 -16.32 -13.00
C PHE A 92 -6.62 -17.70 -12.38
N GLN A 93 -5.73 -17.78 -11.39
CA GLN A 93 -5.47 -19.01 -10.62
C GLN A 93 -6.69 -19.53 -9.85
N LEU A 94 -7.61 -18.65 -9.43
CA LEU A 94 -8.83 -19.05 -8.72
C LEU A 94 -9.90 -19.61 -9.67
N LEU A 95 -9.82 -19.27 -10.96
CA LEU A 95 -10.83 -19.60 -11.95
C LEU A 95 -10.47 -20.83 -12.79
N ASP A 96 -9.19 -21.15 -12.94
CA ASP A 96 -8.71 -22.17 -13.87
C ASP A 96 -7.90 -23.30 -13.22
N SER A 97 -7.94 -24.49 -13.82
CA SER A 97 -7.17 -25.66 -13.38
C SER A 97 -5.77 -25.60 -13.96
N LEU A 98 -4.87 -24.89 -13.28
CA LEU A 98 -3.49 -24.69 -13.74
C LEU A 98 -2.60 -25.91 -13.53
N THR A 99 -1.60 -26.06 -14.40
CA THR A 99 -0.50 -27.01 -14.19
C THR A 99 0.33 -26.63 -12.95
N TYR A 100 1.02 -27.61 -12.36
CA TYR A 100 1.90 -27.38 -11.21
C TYR A 100 2.92 -26.25 -11.43
N ILE A 101 3.55 -26.20 -12.62
CA ILE A 101 4.58 -25.22 -12.95
C ILE A 101 3.98 -23.81 -12.96
N SER A 102 2.84 -23.62 -13.64
CA SER A 102 2.14 -22.33 -13.67
C SER A 102 1.70 -21.90 -12.27
N PHE A 103 1.18 -22.84 -11.47
CA PHE A 103 0.80 -22.57 -10.08
C PHE A 103 1.99 -22.17 -9.23
N PHE A 104 3.14 -22.85 -9.38
CA PHE A 104 4.37 -22.55 -8.65
C PHE A 104 4.86 -21.12 -8.94
N ILE A 105 4.87 -20.71 -10.20
CA ILE A 105 5.28 -19.35 -10.61
C ILE A 105 4.31 -18.32 -10.02
N ILE A 106 3.01 -18.53 -10.11
CA ILE A 106 2.01 -17.57 -9.62
C ILE A 106 2.05 -17.46 -8.09
N CYS A 107 2.19 -18.58 -7.39
CA CYS A 107 2.28 -18.61 -5.93
C CYS A 107 3.56 -17.92 -5.43
N ASN A 108 4.72 -18.31 -5.95
CA ASN A 108 6.00 -17.87 -5.37
C ASN A 108 6.46 -16.53 -5.91
N VAL A 109 6.33 -16.30 -7.23
CA VAL A 109 6.85 -15.11 -7.89
C VAL A 109 5.80 -14.01 -7.95
N VAL A 110 4.67 -14.26 -8.64
CA VAL A 110 3.64 -13.23 -8.90
C VAL A 110 3.07 -12.68 -7.61
N SER A 111 2.67 -13.55 -6.68
CA SER A 111 2.09 -13.11 -5.42
C SER A 111 3.12 -12.40 -4.52
N GLY A 112 4.42 -12.70 -4.65
CA GLY A 112 5.49 -12.05 -3.89
C GLY A 112 5.76 -10.65 -4.41
N LEU A 113 5.94 -10.54 -5.73
CA LEU A 113 6.14 -9.26 -6.43
C LEU A 113 4.93 -8.34 -6.26
N ALA A 114 3.70 -8.86 -6.34
CA ALA A 114 2.49 -8.07 -6.10
C ALA A 114 2.53 -7.41 -4.71
N SER A 115 2.89 -8.18 -3.66
CA SER A 115 3.01 -7.66 -2.29
C SER A 115 4.06 -6.55 -2.21
N ILE A 116 5.24 -6.77 -2.78
CA ILE A 116 6.34 -5.80 -2.81
C ILE A 116 5.93 -4.51 -3.51
N PHE A 117 5.34 -4.59 -4.71
CA PHE A 117 4.90 -3.41 -5.45
C PHE A 117 3.85 -2.61 -4.69
N THR A 118 2.87 -3.28 -4.07
CA THR A 118 1.87 -2.60 -3.22
C THR A 118 2.52 -1.89 -2.04
N ARG A 119 3.52 -2.50 -1.38
CA ARG A 119 4.25 -1.83 -0.28
C ARG A 119 5.07 -0.65 -0.77
N ILE A 120 5.73 -0.75 -1.93
CA ILE A 120 6.42 0.39 -2.54
C ILE A 120 5.43 1.54 -2.76
N CYS A 121 4.28 1.28 -3.39
CA CYS A 121 3.25 2.30 -3.60
C CYS A 121 2.80 2.96 -2.29
N LEU A 122 2.58 2.17 -1.24
CA LEU A 122 2.16 2.69 0.07
C LEU A 122 3.22 3.62 0.67
N TRP A 123 4.49 3.22 0.63
CA TRP A 123 5.60 4.06 1.11
C TRP A 123 5.76 5.34 0.28
N MET A 124 5.69 5.22 -1.05
CA MET A 124 5.74 6.38 -1.94
C MET A 124 4.60 7.35 -1.66
N ASN A 125 3.38 6.87 -1.40
CA ASN A 125 2.25 7.73 -1.05
C ASN A 125 2.52 8.59 0.20
N GLY A 126 3.04 7.97 1.27
CA GLY A 126 3.43 8.71 2.48
C GLY A 126 4.54 9.73 2.24
N ILE A 127 5.56 9.36 1.46
CA ILE A 127 6.67 10.25 1.11
C ILE A 127 6.19 11.43 0.24
N ILE A 128 5.34 11.17 -0.75
CA ILE A 128 4.74 12.19 -1.61
C ILE A 128 3.94 13.18 -0.78
N ALA A 129 3.11 12.70 0.15
CA ALA A 129 2.37 13.56 1.06
C ALA A 129 3.31 14.46 1.86
N LEU A 130 4.38 13.90 2.45
CA LEU A 130 5.37 14.69 3.16
C LEU A 130 6.04 15.73 2.26
N GLN A 131 6.56 15.34 1.10
CA GLN A 131 7.23 16.24 0.16
C GLN A 131 6.32 17.38 -0.30
N ARG A 132 5.03 17.11 -0.55
CA ARG A 132 4.03 18.15 -0.87
C ARG A 132 3.87 19.16 0.27
N SER A 133 3.85 18.71 1.52
CA SER A 133 3.76 19.62 2.67
C SER A 133 5.00 20.50 2.83
N LEU A 134 6.17 20.04 2.40
CA LEU A 134 7.42 20.78 2.52
C LEU A 134 7.49 22.00 1.58
N TYR A 135 6.73 22.03 0.47
CA TYR A 135 6.62 23.23 -0.38
C TYR A 135 6.03 24.43 0.36
N SER A 136 5.34 24.23 1.49
CA SER A 136 4.89 25.34 2.33
C SER A 136 6.03 26.06 3.07
N PHE A 137 7.26 25.53 3.05
CA PHE A 137 8.37 25.98 3.88
C PHE A 137 9.61 26.34 3.03
N GLU A 138 9.40 26.93 1.85
CA GLU A 138 10.45 27.16 0.83
C GLU A 138 11.67 27.96 1.34
N HIS A 139 11.50 28.82 2.33
CA HIS A 139 12.57 29.66 2.87
C HIS A 139 13.56 28.93 3.79
N ASN A 140 13.34 27.66 4.11
CA ASN A 140 14.25 26.91 4.98
C ASN A 140 15.33 26.16 4.17
N PRO A 141 16.64 26.45 4.36
CA PRO A 141 17.72 25.85 3.58
C PRO A 141 17.81 24.33 3.73
N PHE A 142 17.44 23.78 4.89
CA PHE A 142 17.36 22.34 5.11
C PHE A 142 16.29 21.69 4.24
N ILE A 143 15.13 22.35 4.09
CA ILE A 143 14.03 21.89 3.24
C ILE A 143 14.44 21.91 1.77
N ASN A 144 15.16 22.95 1.33
CA ASN A 144 15.64 23.02 -0.04
C ASN A 144 16.61 21.87 -0.38
N ARG A 145 17.43 21.43 0.57
CA ARG A 145 18.31 20.26 0.41
C ARG A 145 17.50 18.96 0.25
N ILE A 146 16.50 18.73 1.10
CA ILE A 146 15.62 17.55 1.02
C ILE A 146 14.84 17.51 -0.30
N ARG A 147 14.49 18.68 -0.85
CA ARG A 147 13.78 18.83 -2.11
C ARG A 147 14.64 18.52 -3.34
N SER A 148 15.96 18.37 -3.21
CA SER A 148 16.85 18.10 -4.35
C SER A 148 16.48 16.79 -5.06
N GLN A 149 16.44 16.83 -6.40
CA GLN A 149 16.12 15.67 -7.23
C GLN A 149 17.15 14.54 -7.04
N ALA A 150 18.44 14.86 -6.92
CA ALA A 150 19.48 13.86 -6.67
C ALA A 150 19.28 13.15 -5.33
N THR A 151 18.80 13.89 -4.31
CA THR A 151 18.45 13.32 -3.02
C THR A 151 17.22 12.41 -3.15
N ALA A 152 16.20 12.83 -3.90
CA ALA A 152 15.00 12.02 -4.15
C ALA A 152 15.32 10.69 -4.85
N SER A 153 16.12 10.70 -5.92
CA SER A 153 16.50 9.47 -6.65
C SER A 153 17.20 8.47 -5.73
N LYS A 154 18.12 8.92 -4.88
CA LYS A 154 18.80 8.05 -3.90
C LYS A 154 17.81 7.48 -2.87
N HIS A 155 16.89 8.31 -2.38
CA HIS A 155 15.87 7.86 -1.42
C HIS A 155 14.94 6.81 -2.02
N ILE A 156 14.51 6.98 -3.28
CA ILE A 156 13.68 5.98 -3.98
C ILE A 156 14.38 4.62 -4.00
N ILE A 157 15.66 4.58 -4.40
CA ILE A 157 16.43 3.34 -4.48
C ILE A 157 16.56 2.69 -3.10
N ILE A 158 16.87 3.48 -2.06
CA ILE A 158 16.98 2.97 -0.68
C ILE A 158 15.65 2.37 -0.22
N VAL A 159 14.52 3.07 -0.44
CA VAL A 159 13.19 2.58 -0.02
C VAL A 159 12.85 1.27 -0.73
N ILE A 160 13.10 1.17 -2.03
CA ILE A 160 12.86 -0.06 -2.79
C ILE A 160 13.70 -1.21 -2.20
N ILE A 161 15.01 -1.01 -2.00
CA ILE A 161 15.90 -2.02 -1.43
C ILE A 161 15.43 -2.47 -0.04
N CYS A 162 15.09 -1.53 0.84
CA CYS A 162 14.59 -1.84 2.18
C CYS A 162 13.31 -2.68 2.14
N ILE A 163 12.37 -2.35 1.24
CA ILE A 163 11.12 -3.10 1.10
C ILE A 163 11.39 -4.52 0.57
N PHE A 164 12.29 -4.68 -0.42
CA PHE A 164 12.69 -6.00 -0.88
C PHE A 164 13.29 -6.85 0.23
N LEU A 165 14.18 -6.28 1.06
CA LEU A 165 14.77 -6.98 2.20
C LEU A 165 13.71 -7.35 3.25
N MET A 166 12.74 -6.47 3.52
CA MET A 166 11.63 -6.75 4.45
C MET A 166 10.69 -7.85 3.93
N HIS A 167 10.67 -8.17 2.64
CA HIS A 167 9.86 -9.26 2.07
C HIS A 167 10.67 -10.53 1.75
N ALA A 168 11.99 -10.51 1.90
CA ALA A 168 12.85 -11.64 1.54
C ALA A 168 12.47 -12.93 2.29
N HIS A 169 12.15 -12.83 3.60
CA HIS A 169 11.74 -14.00 4.39
C HIS A 169 10.41 -14.58 3.90
N GLU A 170 9.48 -13.73 3.46
CA GLU A 170 8.17 -14.15 2.96
C GLU A 170 8.28 -14.87 1.62
N LEU A 171 9.17 -14.41 0.73
CA LEU A 171 9.48 -15.07 -0.54
C LEU A 171 10.08 -16.46 -0.32
N ILE A 172 11.01 -16.60 0.63
CA ILE A 172 11.70 -17.87 0.91
C ILE A 172 10.77 -18.88 1.59
N CYS A 173 9.91 -18.43 2.51
CA CYS A 173 9.05 -19.32 3.30
C CYS A 173 7.74 -19.70 2.59
N ARG A 174 7.54 -19.22 1.36
CA ARG A 174 6.35 -19.54 0.57
C ARG A 174 6.54 -20.89 -0.12
N VAL A 175 5.51 -21.73 0.00
CA VAL A 175 5.52 -23.08 -0.52
C VAL A 175 4.22 -23.39 -1.25
N THR A 176 4.35 -24.14 -2.34
CA THR A 176 3.25 -24.76 -3.07
C THR A 176 3.05 -26.17 -2.54
N LEU A 177 1.84 -26.51 -2.12
CA LEU A 177 1.51 -27.84 -1.58
C LEU A 177 0.30 -28.42 -2.33
N PRO A 178 0.18 -29.75 -2.48
CA PRO A 178 -1.05 -30.36 -2.95
C PRO A 178 -2.20 -30.06 -1.98
N ASP A 179 -3.39 -29.81 -2.52
CA ASP A 179 -4.59 -29.55 -1.72
C ASP A 179 -5.07 -30.86 -1.06
N PRO A 180 -5.20 -30.92 0.28
CA PRO A 180 -5.68 -32.12 0.95
C PRO A 180 -7.16 -32.43 0.72
N VAL A 181 -7.95 -31.48 0.18
CA VAL A 181 -9.40 -31.61 -0.02
C VAL A 181 -9.76 -31.80 -1.50
N ALA A 182 -8.91 -31.33 -2.42
CA ALA A 182 -9.17 -31.39 -3.86
C ALA A 182 -8.02 -32.07 -4.60
N GLU A 183 -8.23 -33.32 -5.01
CA GLU A 183 -7.25 -34.08 -5.79
C GLU A 183 -6.84 -33.33 -7.06
N GLY A 184 -5.54 -33.29 -7.34
CA GLY A 184 -4.97 -32.60 -8.49
C GLY A 184 -4.90 -31.07 -8.36
N LYS A 185 -5.38 -30.47 -7.26
CA LYS A 185 -5.23 -29.03 -6.99
C LYS A 185 -4.05 -28.74 -6.07
N PHE A 186 -3.58 -27.50 -6.13
CA PHE A 186 -2.49 -27.01 -5.30
C PHE A 186 -2.95 -25.80 -4.47
N VAL A 187 -2.29 -25.57 -3.34
CA VAL A 187 -2.51 -24.43 -2.45
C VAL A 187 -1.20 -23.69 -2.19
N CYS A 188 -1.31 -22.37 -2.09
CA CYS A 188 -0.19 -21.49 -1.76
C CYS A 188 -0.22 -21.20 -0.25
N GLN A 189 0.83 -21.62 0.46
CA GLN A 189 0.93 -21.41 1.91
C GLN A 189 2.29 -20.82 2.28
N ILE A 190 2.29 -19.96 3.29
CA ILE A 190 3.53 -19.46 3.89
C ILE A 190 3.73 -20.23 5.19
N LYS A 191 4.90 -20.85 5.35
CA LYS A 191 5.27 -21.63 6.54
C LYS A 191 6.42 -20.93 7.25
N TYR A 192 6.11 -20.19 8.31
CA TYR A 192 7.13 -19.53 9.13
C TYR A 192 7.59 -20.43 10.29
N SER A 193 8.88 -20.33 10.63
CA SER A 193 9.35 -20.70 11.97
C SER A 193 8.85 -19.67 13.01
N ALA A 194 8.91 -20.00 14.30
CA ALA A 194 8.45 -19.10 15.37
C ALA A 194 9.18 -17.74 15.36
N GLU A 195 10.49 -17.74 15.07
CA GLU A 195 11.31 -16.53 14.97
C GLU A 195 10.91 -15.66 13.77
N LEU A 196 10.73 -16.28 12.60
CA LEU A 196 10.34 -15.58 11.38
C LEU A 196 8.92 -15.02 11.46
N LEU A 197 8.04 -15.65 12.23
CA LEU A 197 6.70 -15.10 12.49
C LEU A 197 6.77 -13.77 13.24
N THR A 198 7.66 -13.66 14.23
CA THR A 198 7.85 -12.41 14.99
C THR A 198 8.40 -11.32 14.09
N LEU A 199 9.41 -11.64 13.27
CA LEU A 199 9.97 -10.70 12.29
C LEU A 199 8.92 -10.22 11.28
N ASN A 200 8.08 -11.14 10.77
CA ASN A 200 7.01 -10.81 9.84
C ASN A 200 6.00 -9.84 10.44
N LYS A 201 5.66 -9.99 11.72
CA LYS A 201 4.76 -9.06 12.43
C LYS A 201 5.38 -7.67 12.54
N VAL A 202 6.67 -7.58 12.88
CA VAL A 202 7.40 -6.31 12.96
C VAL A 202 7.42 -5.62 11.60
N PHE A 203 7.78 -6.32 10.53
CA PHE A 203 7.80 -5.72 9.19
C PHE A 203 6.41 -5.32 8.70
N SER A 204 5.39 -6.14 8.95
CA SER A 204 3.99 -5.78 8.65
C SER A 204 3.57 -4.50 9.38
N PHE A 205 3.93 -4.38 10.66
CA PHE A 205 3.68 -3.18 11.44
C PHE A 205 4.42 -1.97 10.85
N LEU A 206 5.70 -2.09 10.50
CA LEU A 206 6.47 -0.98 9.90
C LEU A 206 5.90 -0.55 8.54
N HIS A 207 5.51 -1.49 7.68
CA HIS A 207 4.91 -1.19 6.38
C HIS A 207 3.61 -0.42 6.49
N LEU A 208 2.91 -0.52 7.60
CA LEU A 208 1.74 0.28 7.90
C LEU A 208 2.14 1.57 8.62
N PHE A 209 2.77 1.47 9.77
CA PHE A 209 3.01 2.57 10.67
C PHE A 209 3.78 3.72 10.02
N VAL A 210 4.83 3.41 9.24
CA VAL A 210 5.69 4.45 8.65
C VAL A 210 4.93 5.29 7.62
N PRO A 211 4.31 4.72 6.57
CA PRO A 211 3.58 5.53 5.58
C PRO A 211 2.41 6.32 6.17
N PHE A 212 1.69 5.75 7.14
CA PHE A 212 0.57 6.43 7.79
C PHE A 212 1.04 7.58 8.70
N SER A 213 2.15 7.39 9.42
CA SER A 213 2.77 8.46 10.21
C SER A 213 3.23 9.62 9.33
N LEU A 214 3.81 9.34 8.15
CA LEU A 214 4.22 10.38 7.20
C LEU A 214 3.02 11.22 6.72
N ASN A 215 1.87 10.59 6.46
CA ASN A 215 0.64 11.29 6.11
C ASN A 215 0.14 12.19 7.24
N ILE A 216 0.13 11.70 8.49
CA ILE A 216 -0.27 12.50 9.65
C ILE A 216 0.68 13.70 9.83
N VAL A 217 1.99 13.47 9.75
CA VAL A 217 2.99 14.55 9.83
C VAL A 217 2.79 15.56 8.72
N SER A 218 2.56 15.12 7.48
CA SER A 218 2.27 16.00 6.34
C SER A 218 1.06 16.91 6.62
N ASN A 219 -0.06 16.35 7.09
CA ASN A 219 -1.26 17.12 7.42
C ASN A 219 -1.00 18.14 8.53
N CYS A 220 -0.24 17.77 9.57
CA CYS A 220 0.18 18.69 10.63
C CYS A 220 1.05 19.84 10.08
N LEU A 221 1.98 19.55 9.18
CA LEU A 221 2.85 20.56 8.56
C LEU A 221 2.05 21.54 7.68
N ILE A 222 1.11 21.04 6.88
CA ILE A 222 0.20 21.89 6.06
C ILE A 222 -0.62 22.79 6.99
N MET A 223 -1.24 22.23 8.03
CA MET A 223 -2.03 23.00 8.97
C MET A 223 -1.20 24.05 9.71
N LYS A 224 0.06 23.75 10.03
CA LYS A 224 1.01 24.71 10.64
C LYS A 224 1.27 25.89 9.71
N SER A 225 1.53 25.59 8.44
CA SER A 225 1.76 26.60 7.40
C SER A 225 0.54 27.53 7.27
N ILE A 226 -0.65 26.96 7.07
CA ILE A 226 -1.90 27.73 6.91
C ILE A 226 -2.19 28.58 8.14
N SER A 227 -2.04 28.01 9.34
CA SER A 227 -2.31 28.70 10.60
C SER A 227 -1.35 29.86 10.83
N ARG A 228 -0.05 29.68 10.55
CA ARG A 228 0.94 30.77 10.62
C ARG A 228 0.61 31.88 9.63
N ARG A 229 0.33 31.55 8.37
CA ARG A 229 0.00 32.54 7.34
C ARG A 229 -1.25 33.36 7.73
N ARG A 230 -2.30 32.70 8.22
CA ARG A 230 -3.53 33.37 8.68
C ARG A 230 -3.33 34.19 9.95
N ALA A 231 -2.51 33.72 10.89
CA ALA A 231 -2.19 34.47 12.10
C ALA A 231 -1.49 35.80 11.76
N THR A 232 -0.52 35.78 10.85
CA THR A 232 0.16 36.98 10.36
C THR A 232 -0.78 37.91 9.59
N LEU A 233 -1.59 37.38 8.67
CA LEU A 233 -2.50 38.19 7.84
C LEU A 233 -3.63 38.83 8.65
N HIS A 234 -4.22 38.11 9.59
CA HIS A 234 -5.33 38.60 10.40
C HIS A 234 -4.89 39.21 11.74
N GLN A 235 -3.58 39.33 12.00
CA GLN A 235 -3.02 39.79 13.28
C GLN A 235 -3.64 39.08 14.50
N THR A 236 -3.87 37.77 14.36
CA THR A 236 -4.44 36.93 15.43
C THR A 236 -3.39 35.96 15.96
N THR A 237 -3.63 35.38 17.13
CA THR A 237 -2.73 34.37 17.70
C THR A 237 -2.70 33.10 16.85
N TYR A 238 -1.51 32.52 16.68
CA TYR A 238 -1.33 31.24 15.98
C TYR A 238 -2.27 30.13 16.50
N TRP A 239 -2.42 30.02 17.82
CA TRP A 239 -3.20 28.94 18.44
C TRP A 239 -4.69 29.01 18.11
N SER A 240 -5.28 30.21 18.08
CA SER A 240 -6.70 30.36 17.73
C SER A 240 -6.96 29.95 16.28
N GLN A 241 -6.04 30.28 15.36
CA GLN A 241 -6.10 29.84 13.98
C GLN A 241 -5.89 28.33 13.84
N TRP A 242 -4.92 27.75 14.57
CA TRP A 242 -4.67 26.31 14.57
C TRP A 242 -5.89 25.50 15.02
N VAL A 243 -6.48 25.85 16.16
CA VAL A 243 -7.69 25.17 16.67
C VAL A 243 -8.83 25.28 15.66
N ARG A 244 -9.00 26.44 15.02
CA ARG A 244 -10.01 26.64 13.97
C ARG A 244 -9.73 25.76 12.75
N GLN A 245 -8.48 25.66 12.29
CA GLN A 245 -8.13 24.79 11.16
C GLN A 245 -8.30 23.32 11.50
N PHE A 246 -7.96 22.89 12.72
CA PHE A 246 -8.14 21.52 13.17
C PHE A 246 -9.62 21.13 13.25
N ARG A 247 -10.49 22.03 13.74
CA ARG A 247 -11.94 21.76 13.74
C ARG A 247 -12.51 21.59 12.33
N HIS A 248 -11.98 22.32 11.35
CA HIS A 248 -12.47 22.25 9.97
C HIS A 248 -11.89 21.05 9.20
N HIS A 249 -10.60 20.76 9.40
CA HIS A 249 -9.85 19.77 8.62
C HIS A 249 -9.49 18.50 9.42
N GLY A 250 -10.01 18.34 10.64
CA GLY A 250 -9.72 17.19 11.51
C GLY A 250 -10.05 15.84 10.85
N HIS A 251 -11.01 15.84 9.92
CA HIS A 251 -11.37 14.67 9.12
C HIS A 251 -10.18 14.12 8.28
N LEU A 252 -9.21 14.95 7.89
CA LEU A 252 -8.01 14.52 7.16
C LEU A 252 -7.12 13.57 7.97
N PHE A 253 -7.24 13.59 9.30
CA PHE A 253 -6.54 12.68 10.21
C PHE A 253 -7.32 11.40 10.45
N LEU A 254 -8.61 11.36 10.13
CA LEU A 254 -9.49 10.23 10.41
C LEU A 254 -9.06 8.99 9.60
N ALA A 255 -8.87 9.14 8.28
CA ALA A 255 -8.49 8.03 7.41
C ALA A 255 -7.15 7.36 7.82
N PRO A 256 -6.04 8.11 8.04
CA PRO A 256 -4.79 7.48 8.46
C PRO A 256 -4.83 6.93 9.89
N THR A 257 -5.59 7.54 10.81
CA THR A 257 -5.70 7.04 12.20
C THR A 257 -6.56 5.79 12.29
N LEU A 258 -7.69 5.74 11.58
CA LEU A 258 -8.54 4.54 11.50
C LEU A 258 -7.75 3.35 10.95
N ALA A 259 -6.94 3.57 9.91
CA ALA A 259 -6.07 2.55 9.34
C ALA A 259 -5.07 1.97 10.36
N MET A 260 -4.50 2.82 11.23
CA MET A 260 -3.58 2.38 12.28
C MET A 260 -4.30 1.65 13.42
N VAL A 261 -5.51 2.09 13.77
CA VAL A 261 -6.32 1.46 14.83
C VAL A 261 -6.79 0.08 14.40
N GLU A 262 -7.28 -0.09 13.17
CA GLU A 262 -7.74 -1.38 12.64
C GLU A 262 -6.62 -2.44 12.66
N ALA A 263 -5.39 -2.04 12.31
CA ALA A 263 -4.25 -2.95 12.31
C ALA A 263 -3.74 -3.34 13.70
N ARG A 264 -4.12 -2.60 14.76
CA ARG A 264 -3.82 -2.99 16.15
C ARG A 264 -4.72 -4.12 16.65
N PHE A 265 -5.89 -4.29 16.03
CA PHE A 265 -6.88 -5.30 16.38
C PHE A 265 -6.84 -6.54 15.48
N SER A 266 -5.78 -6.71 14.69
CA SER A 266 -5.54 -7.86 13.80
C SER A 266 -4.27 -8.60 14.22
#